data_AF-F5H6J5-F1
#
_entry.id   AF-F5H6J5-F1
#
_cell.length_a   1.000
_cell.length_b   1.000
_cell.length_c   1.000
_cell.angle_alpha   90.00
_cell.angle_beta   90.00
_cell.angle_gamma   90.00
#
_symmetry.space_group_name_H-M   'P 1'
#
loop_
_entity.id
_entity.type
_entity.pdbx_description
1 polymer ?
#
loop_
_entity_poly.entity_id
_entity_poly.type
_entity_poly.pdbx_seq_one_letter_code
_entity_poly.pdbx_strand_id
1 'polypeptide(L)'
;MKDCPMPRNAARISEKRKEYMDACGEANNQNFQQRYHAEEVEERFGRFKPGVISEELQDALGVTDKSLPPFIYRMRQLGYPPGWLKEAELENSGLALYDGKDGTDGETEVGEIQQNKSVTYDLSKLVNYPGFNISTPRGIPDEWRIFGSIPMQACQQKDVFANYLTSNFQAPGVKSGNKRSSSHS
;
A
#
# COMPACT_ATOMS: atom_id res chain seq x y z
N MET A 1 29.06 -30.96 3.49
CA MET A 1 28.37 -31.96 4.32
C MET A 1 28.98 -33.37 4.21
N LYS A 2 30.16 -33.54 3.59
CA LYS A 2 30.74 -34.86 3.30
C LYS A 2 32.01 -35.21 4.11
N ASP A 3 32.49 -34.32 4.97
CA ASP A 3 33.81 -34.47 5.61
C ASP A 3 33.73 -34.87 7.09
N CYS A 4 32.62 -35.44 7.55
CA CYS A 4 32.54 -36.01 8.90
C CYS A 4 32.69 -37.54 8.80
N PRO A 5 33.75 -38.13 9.39
CA PRO A 5 34.02 -39.57 9.31
C PRO A 5 33.03 -40.42 10.14
N MET A 6 32.19 -39.80 10.98
CA MET A 6 31.18 -40.51 11.77
C MET A 6 29.79 -40.42 11.14
N PRO A 7 28.99 -41.51 11.19
CA PRO A 7 27.64 -41.52 10.66
C PRO A 7 26.76 -40.50 11.40
N ARG A 8 25.98 -39.73 10.63
CA ARG A 8 25.09 -38.70 11.17
C ARG A 8 23.96 -39.34 11.98
N ASN A 9 24.02 -39.20 13.30
CA ASN A 9 22.97 -39.71 14.19
C ASN A 9 21.82 -38.71 14.30
N ALA A 10 20.78 -38.90 13.48
CA ALA A 10 19.61 -38.02 13.44
C ALA A 10 18.85 -37.96 14.78
N ALA A 11 18.72 -39.09 15.49
CA ALA A 11 18.01 -39.16 16.76
C ALA A 11 18.71 -38.34 17.86
N ARG A 12 20.03 -38.47 17.98
CA ARG A 12 20.82 -37.68 18.92
C ARG A 12 20.84 -36.20 18.56
N ILE A 13 20.81 -35.87 17.28
CA ILE A 13 20.72 -34.48 16.82
C ILE A 13 19.34 -33.89 17.15
N SER A 14 18.24 -34.63 16.96
CA SER A 14 16.91 -34.16 17.33
C SER A 14 16.73 -34.01 18.84
N GLU A 15 17.26 -34.96 19.62
CA GLU A 15 17.26 -34.91 21.08
C GLU A 15 18.03 -33.68 21.58
N LYS A 16 19.28 -33.49 21.12
CA LYS A 16 20.09 -32.31 21.50
C LYS A 16 19.49 -30.99 21.02
N ARG A 17 18.80 -30.98 19.87
CA ARG A 17 18.07 -29.81 19.39
C ARG A 17 16.87 -29.49 20.28
N LYS A 18 16.14 -30.51 20.72
CA LYS A 18 15.02 -30.37 21.65
C LYS A 18 15.52 -29.88 23.01
N GLU A 19 16.55 -30.51 23.57
CA GLU A 19 17.19 -30.06 24.82
C GLU A 19 17.68 -28.61 24.73
N TYR A 20 18.30 -28.20 23.62
CA TYR A 20 18.73 -26.82 23.41
C TYR A 20 17.54 -25.86 23.30
N MET A 21 16.47 -26.25 22.62
CA MET A 21 15.23 -25.47 22.51
C MET A 21 14.52 -25.35 23.85
N ASP A 22 14.52 -26.39 24.68
CA ASP A 22 13.93 -26.37 26.01
C ASP A 22 14.82 -25.56 27.00
N ALA A 23 16.14 -25.68 26.91
CA ALA A 23 17.09 -24.97 27.79
C ALA A 23 17.31 -23.49 27.42
N CYS A 24 17.19 -23.12 26.14
CA CYS A 24 17.34 -21.74 25.66
C CYS A 24 16.02 -21.10 25.23
N GLY A 25 14.91 -21.84 25.17
CA GLY A 25 13.59 -21.32 24.78
C GLY A 25 12.88 -20.53 25.88
N GLU A 26 13.26 -20.76 27.15
CA GLU A 26 12.67 -20.06 28.30
C GLU A 26 13.63 -19.07 28.97
N ALA A 27 14.91 -19.05 28.55
CA ALA A 27 15.89 -18.06 29.02
C ALA A 27 15.81 -16.76 28.20
N ASN A 28 14.76 -15.98 28.50
CA ASN A 28 14.87 -14.53 28.66
C ASN A 28 15.68 -13.78 27.58
N ASN A 29 15.28 -13.91 26.31
CA ASN A 29 15.69 -12.97 25.27
C ASN A 29 14.49 -12.39 24.52
N GLN A 30 13.52 -11.91 25.30
CA GLN A 30 12.43 -11.01 24.87
C GLN A 30 12.95 -9.70 24.20
N ASN A 31 14.27 -9.53 24.06
CA ASN A 31 14.90 -8.29 23.59
C ASN A 31 15.70 -8.41 22.28
N PHE A 32 16.18 -9.60 21.85
CA PHE A 32 17.02 -9.69 20.64
C PHE A 32 16.27 -10.19 19.38
N GLN A 33 15.02 -10.61 19.54
CA GLN A 33 14.12 -10.92 18.43
C GLN A 33 12.78 -10.22 18.60
N GLN A 34 12.79 -8.94 19.01
CA GLN A 34 11.67 -8.05 18.69
C GLN A 34 11.64 -7.84 17.17
N ARG A 35 11.24 -8.89 16.46
CA ARG A 35 10.59 -8.73 15.17
C ARG A 35 9.39 -7.88 15.51
N TYR A 36 9.31 -6.66 14.97
CA TYR A 36 8.16 -5.80 15.17
C TYR A 36 6.90 -6.63 14.91
N HIS A 37 6.21 -7.00 16.00
CA HIS A 37 4.98 -7.75 15.93
C HIS A 37 3.97 -6.79 15.33
N ALA A 38 3.52 -7.06 14.10
CA ALA A 38 2.58 -6.17 13.40
C ALA A 38 1.32 -5.91 14.25
N GLU A 39 0.90 -6.93 14.99
CA GLU A 39 -0.13 -6.88 16.03
C GLU A 39 0.15 -5.87 17.17
N GLU A 40 1.38 -5.75 17.67
CA GLU A 40 1.74 -4.75 18.70
C GLU A 40 1.66 -3.31 18.14
N VAL A 41 2.03 -3.13 16.87
CA VAL A 41 1.93 -1.83 16.18
C VAL A 41 0.46 -1.44 15.98
N GLU A 42 -0.40 -2.39 15.60
CA GLU A 42 -1.83 -2.17 15.45
C GLU A 42 -2.52 -1.82 16.78
N GLU A 43 -2.19 -2.51 17.88
CA GLU A 43 -2.77 -2.22 19.20
C GLU A 43 -2.43 -0.81 19.68
N ARG A 44 -1.19 -0.36 19.44
CA ARG A 44 -0.73 0.95 19.89
C ARG A 44 -1.15 2.09 18.99
N PHE A 45 -1.09 1.91 17.67
CA PHE A 45 -1.26 2.98 16.68
C PHE A 45 -2.51 2.87 15.81
N GLY A 46 -3.31 1.81 15.91
CA GLY A 46 -4.51 1.62 15.08
C GLY A 46 -5.59 2.69 15.25
N ARG A 47 -5.53 3.49 16.32
CA ARG A 47 -6.38 4.67 16.51
C ARG A 47 -6.04 5.83 15.56
N PHE A 48 -4.78 5.91 15.10
CA PHE A 48 -4.31 6.98 14.25
C PHE A 48 -4.57 6.62 12.80
N LYS A 49 -5.42 7.41 12.15
CA LYS A 49 -5.80 7.21 10.76
C LYS A 49 -5.39 8.43 9.95
N PRO A 50 -4.87 8.24 8.73
CA PRO A 50 -4.54 9.36 7.88
C PRO A 50 -5.80 10.16 7.54
N GLY A 51 -5.65 11.47 7.43
CA GLY A 51 -6.78 12.39 7.21
C GLY A 51 -7.60 12.71 8.46
N VAL A 52 -7.32 12.08 9.60
CA VAL A 52 -7.98 12.37 10.89
C VAL A 52 -6.94 12.92 11.87
N ILE A 53 -7.28 14.02 12.54
CA ILE A 53 -6.41 14.70 13.50
C ILE A 53 -7.13 14.73 14.85
N SER A 54 -6.52 14.15 15.89
CA SER A 54 -7.04 14.20 17.25
C SER A 54 -7.00 15.62 17.83
N GLU A 55 -7.83 15.90 18.82
CA GLU A 55 -7.85 17.20 19.51
C GLU A 55 -6.48 17.56 20.10
N GLU A 56 -5.80 16.59 20.71
CA GLU A 56 -4.44 16.75 21.25
C GLU A 56 -3.44 17.18 20.16
N LEU A 57 -3.55 16.62 18.96
CA LEU A 57 -2.66 16.98 17.84
C LEU A 57 -3.05 18.32 17.23
N GLN A 58 -4.34 18.69 17.22
CA GLN A 58 -4.78 20.01 16.78
C GLN A 58 -4.19 21.11 17.69
N ASP A 59 -4.26 20.92 19.00
CA ASP A 59 -3.69 21.84 20.00
C ASP A 59 -2.17 21.94 19.84
N ALA A 60 -1.47 20.80 19.71
CA ALA A 60 -0.02 20.78 19.48
C ALA A 60 0.41 21.48 18.19
N LEU A 61 -0.42 21.45 17.15
CA LEU A 61 -0.18 22.16 15.89
C LEU A 61 -0.61 23.63 15.93
N GLY A 62 -1.28 24.08 16.99
CA GLY A 62 -1.88 25.41 17.09
C GLY A 62 -3.01 25.62 16.07
N VAL A 63 -3.67 24.55 15.65
CA VAL A 63 -4.78 24.58 14.68
C VAL A 63 -6.09 24.60 15.46
N THR A 64 -6.95 25.56 15.13
CA THR A 64 -8.28 25.66 15.75
C THR A 64 -9.31 24.82 14.98
N ASP A 65 -10.40 24.46 15.66
CA ASP A 65 -11.59 23.82 15.08
C ASP A 65 -12.21 24.57 13.89
N LYS A 66 -11.87 25.85 13.75
CA LYS A 66 -12.34 26.76 12.70
C LYS A 66 -11.36 26.96 11.57
N SER A 67 -10.23 26.26 11.56
CA SER A 67 -9.16 26.45 10.57
C SER A 67 -8.71 25.12 9.98
N LEU A 68 -8.29 25.14 8.71
CA LEU A 68 -7.65 23.98 8.10
C LEU A 68 -6.18 23.89 8.53
N PRO A 69 -5.66 22.68 8.80
CA PRO A 69 -4.25 22.50 9.09
C PRO A 69 -3.33 23.02 7.96
N PRO A 70 -2.18 23.64 8.26
CA PRO A 70 -1.30 24.26 7.25
C PRO A 70 -0.85 23.31 6.13
N PHE A 71 -0.70 22.02 6.42
CA PHE A 71 -0.26 21.02 5.44
C PHE A 71 -1.33 20.71 4.37
N ILE A 72 -2.61 20.98 4.63
CA ILE A 72 -3.68 20.89 3.61
C ILE A 72 -3.36 21.80 2.43
N TYR A 73 -2.93 23.03 2.72
CA TYR A 73 -2.54 24.01 1.71
C TYR A 73 -1.28 23.60 0.93
N ARG A 74 -0.37 22.84 1.55
CA ARG A 74 0.78 22.26 0.85
C ARG A 74 0.39 21.12 -0.08
N MET A 75 -0.55 20.26 0.33
CA MET A 75 -1.08 19.20 -0.55
C MET A 75 -1.75 19.78 -1.80
N ARG A 76 -2.42 20.93 -1.71
CA ARG A 76 -2.98 21.59 -2.92
C ARG A 76 -1.91 21.92 -3.97
N GLN A 77 -0.72 22.31 -3.53
CA GLN A 77 0.41 22.64 -4.42
C GLN A 77 1.14 21.38 -4.93
N LEU A 78 1.32 20.38 -4.06
CA LEU A 78 2.17 19.21 -4.33
C LEU A 78 1.40 18.00 -4.85
N GLY A 79 0.09 17.96 -4.66
CA GLY A 79 -0.77 16.82 -4.98
C GLY A 79 -0.94 15.84 -3.82
N TYR A 80 -1.50 14.68 -4.17
CA TYR A 80 -1.88 13.65 -3.22
C TYR A 80 -0.64 12.98 -2.58
N PRO A 81 -0.64 12.68 -1.27
CA PRO A 81 0.51 12.07 -0.61
C PRO A 81 0.99 10.77 -1.29
N PRO A 82 2.26 10.69 -1.73
CA PRO A 82 2.74 9.56 -2.52
C PRO A 82 2.82 8.25 -1.72
N GLY A 83 3.08 8.30 -0.42
CA GLY A 83 3.10 7.11 0.44
C GLY A 83 1.74 6.40 0.50
N TRP A 84 0.66 7.16 0.69
CA TRP A 84 -0.70 6.62 0.68
C TRP A 84 -1.14 6.17 -0.71
N LEU A 85 -0.67 6.84 -1.77
CA LEU A 85 -0.90 6.37 -3.14
C LEU A 85 -0.19 5.03 -3.41
N LYS A 86 1.00 4.83 -2.83
CA LYS A 86 1.75 3.57 -2.96
C LYS A 86 1.08 2.43 -2.22
N GLU A 87 0.51 2.67 -1.05
CA GLU A 87 -0.26 1.65 -0.31
C GLU A 87 -1.56 1.26 -1.03
N ALA A 88 -2.12 2.18 -1.82
CA ALA A 88 -3.25 1.94 -2.69
C ALA A 88 -2.89 1.16 -3.97
N GLU A 89 -1.62 1.03 -4.34
CA GLU A 89 -1.20 0.25 -5.50
C GLU A 89 -1.47 -1.24 -5.27
N LEU A 90 -2.17 -1.87 -6.21
CA LEU A 90 -2.35 -3.31 -6.24
C LEU A 90 -1.06 -3.94 -6.76
N GLU A 91 -0.38 -4.67 -5.90
CA GLU A 91 0.78 -5.45 -6.30
C GLU A 91 0.34 -6.59 -7.23
N ASN A 92 0.68 -6.50 -8.51
CA ASN A 92 0.64 -7.67 -9.37
C ASN A 92 1.69 -8.66 -8.85
N SER A 93 1.31 -9.92 -8.61
CA SER A 93 2.11 -10.95 -7.91
C SER A 93 3.50 -11.21 -8.51
N GLY A 94 3.84 -10.60 -9.65
CA GLY A 94 5.12 -10.76 -10.33
C GLY A 94 5.32 -12.16 -10.91
N LEU A 95 4.35 -13.05 -10.72
CA LEU A 95 4.37 -14.43 -11.18
C LEU A 95 3.67 -14.51 -12.54
N ALA A 96 4.44 -14.75 -13.59
CA ALA A 96 3.90 -15.17 -14.87
C ALA A 96 3.77 -16.71 -14.86
N LEU A 97 2.54 -17.22 -15.01
CA LEU A 97 2.32 -18.65 -15.22
C LEU A 97 2.65 -18.98 -16.67
N TYR A 98 3.74 -19.72 -16.88
CA TYR A 98 4.08 -20.29 -18.18
C TYR A 98 3.28 -21.58 -18.37
N ASP A 99 2.27 -21.54 -19.24
CA ASP A 99 1.57 -22.76 -19.70
C ASP A 99 2.50 -23.46 -20.68
N GLY A 100 3.23 -24.47 -20.18
CA GLY A 100 4.25 -25.23 -20.91
C GLY A 100 3.69 -26.07 -22.06
N LYS A 101 3.05 -25.43 -23.03
CA LYS A 101 2.64 -26.05 -24.28
C LYS A 101 3.73 -25.79 -25.31
N ASP A 102 4.72 -26.68 -25.28
CA ASP A 102 5.79 -26.75 -26.28
C ASP A 102 5.20 -26.84 -27.69
N GLY A 103 5.68 -25.94 -28.55
CA GLY A 103 5.29 -25.83 -29.94
C GLY A 103 6.22 -24.90 -30.69
N THR A 104 7.49 -25.30 -30.78
CA THR A 104 8.51 -24.91 -31.77
C THR A 104 8.88 -23.43 -31.94
N ASP A 105 10.18 -23.19 -31.77
CA ASP A 105 11.04 -22.17 -32.38
C ASP A 105 10.67 -20.69 -32.22
N GLY A 106 11.53 -19.99 -31.48
CA GLY A 106 11.58 -18.54 -31.48
C GLY A 106 12.32 -18.02 -30.26
N GLU A 107 13.65 -18.04 -30.33
CA GLU A 107 14.54 -17.13 -29.61
C GLU A 107 13.81 -15.79 -29.38
N THR A 108 13.35 -15.51 -28.16
CA THR A 108 12.96 -14.15 -27.78
C THR A 108 13.78 -13.84 -26.55
N GLU A 109 14.94 -13.29 -26.86
CA GLU A 109 15.75 -12.42 -26.04
C GLU A 109 15.19 -12.11 -24.64
N VAL A 110 16.04 -12.40 -23.64
CA VAL A 110 16.08 -11.73 -22.34
C VAL A 110 16.35 -10.24 -22.60
N GLY A 111 15.36 -9.55 -23.15
CA GLY A 111 15.33 -8.12 -23.30
C GLY A 111 14.78 -7.56 -22.01
N GLU A 112 15.48 -6.58 -21.46
CA GLU A 112 15.01 -5.69 -20.41
C GLU A 112 13.73 -5.01 -20.87
N ILE A 113 12.59 -5.69 -20.75
CA ILE A 113 11.32 -5.04 -20.95
C ILE A 113 11.18 -4.17 -19.70
N GLN A 114 11.44 -2.88 -19.85
CA GLN A 114 10.76 -1.84 -19.06
C GLN A 114 9.27 -2.05 -19.28
N GLN A 115 8.72 -3.10 -18.68
CA GLN A 115 7.30 -3.34 -18.63
C GLN A 115 6.84 -2.19 -17.79
N ASN A 116 6.17 -1.24 -18.44
CA ASN A 116 5.21 -0.36 -17.83
C ASN A 116 4.35 -1.27 -16.96
N LYS A 117 4.76 -1.46 -15.70
CA LYS A 117 4.03 -2.26 -14.73
C LYS A 117 2.68 -1.58 -14.75
N SER A 118 1.65 -2.27 -15.25
CA SER A 118 0.31 -1.72 -15.31
C SER A 118 -0.16 -1.66 -13.86
N VAL A 119 0.30 -0.61 -13.17
CA VAL A 119 0.01 -0.31 -11.79
C VAL A 119 -1.48 -0.04 -11.79
N THR A 120 -2.25 -0.83 -11.05
CA THR A 120 -3.65 -0.56 -10.79
C THR A 120 -3.77 -0.11 -9.33
N TYR A 121 -4.82 0.64 -9.01
CA TYR A 121 -5.01 1.19 -7.67
C TYR A 121 -6.33 0.68 -7.07
N ASP A 122 -6.30 0.33 -5.79
CA ASP A 122 -7.47 0.12 -4.96
C ASP A 122 -7.99 1.47 -4.46
N LEU A 123 -9.08 1.94 -5.08
CA LEU A 123 -9.69 3.22 -4.77
C LEU A 123 -10.25 3.29 -3.33
N SER A 124 -10.52 2.15 -2.70
CA SER A 124 -11.02 2.10 -1.32
C SER A 124 -9.97 2.57 -0.30
N LYS A 125 -8.69 2.42 -0.64
CA LYS A 125 -7.55 2.87 0.17
C LYS A 125 -7.23 4.36 0.02
N LEU A 126 -7.91 5.08 -0.88
CA LEU A 126 -7.72 6.52 -1.01
C LEU A 126 -8.24 7.23 0.25
N VAL A 127 -7.30 7.79 1.00
CA VAL A 127 -7.49 8.65 2.17
C VAL A 127 -8.19 9.96 1.82
N ASN A 128 -9.11 10.38 2.69
CA ASN A 128 -9.79 11.67 2.64
C ASN A 128 -9.03 12.72 3.43
N TYR A 129 -8.86 13.91 2.85
CA TYR A 129 -8.25 15.08 3.48
C TYR A 129 -9.19 16.28 3.31
N PRO A 130 -9.91 16.69 4.38
CA PRO A 130 -10.78 17.86 4.36
C PRO A 130 -10.06 19.12 3.88
N GLY A 131 -10.66 19.80 2.89
CA GLY A 131 -10.07 21.00 2.29
C GLY A 131 -8.99 20.72 1.24
N PHE A 132 -8.71 19.46 0.89
CA PHE A 132 -7.83 19.10 -0.23
C PHE A 132 -8.60 18.30 -1.30
N ASN A 133 -8.90 17.03 -1.02
CA ASN A 133 -9.60 16.14 -1.97
C ASN A 133 -11.06 15.89 -1.60
N ILE A 134 -11.52 16.41 -0.46
CA ILE A 134 -12.94 16.52 -0.13
C ILE A 134 -13.22 17.94 0.34
N SER A 135 -14.49 18.35 0.24
CA SER A 135 -14.93 19.67 0.67
C SER A 135 -14.53 19.99 2.12
N THR A 136 -14.22 21.26 2.35
CA THR A 136 -13.97 21.80 3.69
C THR A 136 -15.19 21.58 4.60
N PRO A 137 -15.01 21.17 5.87
CA PRO A 137 -16.11 21.02 6.81
C PRO A 137 -16.90 22.32 6.98
N ARG A 138 -18.20 22.20 7.31
CA ARG A 138 -19.06 23.37 7.48
C ARG A 138 -18.53 24.27 8.60
N GLY A 139 -18.48 25.57 8.34
CA GLY A 139 -18.03 26.57 9.31
C GLY A 139 -16.54 26.88 9.30
N ILE A 140 -15.74 26.19 8.47
CA ILE A 140 -14.31 26.46 8.30
C ILE A 140 -14.11 27.23 6.98
N PRO A 141 -13.62 28.47 7.00
CA PRO A 141 -13.31 29.23 5.79
C PRO A 141 -12.05 28.70 5.10
N ASP A 142 -11.98 28.88 3.77
CA ASP A 142 -10.78 28.52 3.00
C ASP A 142 -9.80 29.70 2.92
N GLU A 143 -8.81 29.70 3.81
CA GLU A 143 -7.83 30.79 3.98
C GLU A 143 -6.59 30.69 3.08
N TRP A 144 -6.69 30.06 1.92
CA TRP A 144 -5.55 29.75 1.04
C TRP A 144 -4.65 30.95 0.70
N ARG A 145 -5.20 32.18 0.65
CA ARG A 145 -4.45 33.40 0.38
C ARG A 145 -3.45 33.74 1.50
N ILE A 146 -3.85 33.54 2.76
CA ILE A 146 -3.02 33.84 3.94
C ILE A 146 -1.84 32.87 3.98
N PHE A 147 -2.08 31.62 3.58
CA PHE A 147 -1.07 30.57 3.52
C PHE A 147 -0.23 30.56 2.23
N GLY A 148 -0.41 31.52 1.32
CA GLY A 148 0.32 31.58 0.04
C GLY A 148 0.11 30.35 -0.84
N SER A 149 -1.05 29.72 -0.73
CA SER A 149 -1.42 28.50 -1.45
C SER A 149 -2.34 28.82 -2.64
N ILE A 150 -2.98 27.80 -3.19
CA ILE A 150 -3.99 27.89 -4.24
C ILE A 150 -5.37 27.51 -3.66
N PRO A 151 -6.47 28.01 -4.24
CA PRO A 151 -7.81 27.53 -3.88
C PRO A 151 -7.92 26.03 -4.13
N MET A 152 -8.86 25.38 -3.46
CA MET A 152 -9.15 23.96 -3.68
C MET A 152 -9.46 23.69 -5.17
N GLN A 153 -8.82 22.67 -5.74
CA GLN A 153 -8.94 22.36 -7.16
C GLN A 153 -9.95 21.23 -7.39
N ALA A 154 -10.85 21.40 -8.36
CA ALA A 154 -11.85 20.37 -8.69
C ALA A 154 -11.20 19.06 -9.20
N CYS A 155 -10.09 19.15 -9.94
CA CYS A 155 -9.35 17.98 -10.42
C CYS A 155 -8.71 17.15 -9.31
N GLN A 156 -8.48 17.75 -8.14
CA GLN A 156 -7.91 17.08 -6.97
C GLN A 156 -8.99 16.47 -6.07
N GLN A 157 -10.27 16.68 -6.35
CA GLN A 157 -11.36 16.03 -5.62
C GLN A 157 -11.25 14.51 -5.74
N LYS A 158 -11.61 13.80 -4.68
CA LYS A 158 -11.41 12.36 -4.55
C LYS A 158 -12.03 11.60 -5.70
N ASP A 159 -13.28 11.90 -6.06
CA ASP A 159 -13.99 11.20 -7.13
C ASP A 159 -13.34 11.47 -8.50
N VAL A 160 -12.89 12.70 -8.73
CA VAL A 160 -12.20 13.08 -9.97
C VAL A 160 -10.83 12.40 -10.06
N PHE A 161 -10.09 12.38 -8.95
CA PHE A 161 -8.80 11.71 -8.86
C PHE A 161 -8.94 10.20 -8.99
N ALA A 162 -9.96 9.58 -8.38
CA ALA A 162 -10.27 8.17 -8.52
C ALA A 162 -10.61 7.80 -9.97
N ASN A 163 -11.40 8.64 -10.66
CA ASN A 163 -11.67 8.48 -12.08
C ASN A 163 -10.39 8.61 -12.92
N TYR A 164 -9.53 9.58 -12.61
CA TYR A 164 -8.23 9.75 -13.27
C TYR A 164 -7.35 8.50 -13.11
N LEU A 165 -7.25 7.95 -11.89
CA LEU A 165 -6.52 6.70 -11.65
C LEU A 165 -7.13 5.55 -12.46
N THR A 166 -8.46 5.42 -12.44
CA THR A 166 -9.16 4.37 -13.19
C THR A 166 -9.01 4.52 -14.70
N SER A 167 -8.88 5.71 -15.27
CA SER A 167 -8.75 5.88 -16.73
C SER A 167 -7.31 5.71 -17.23
N ASN A 168 -6.31 6.14 -16.47
CA ASN A 168 -4.92 6.18 -16.93
C ASN A 168 -4.10 4.94 -16.53
N PHE A 169 -4.57 4.21 -15.52
CA PHE A 169 -3.81 3.12 -14.89
C PHE A 169 -4.58 1.80 -14.91
N GLN A 170 -5.32 1.53 -15.98
CA GLN A 170 -5.99 0.23 -16.15
C GLN A 170 -4.99 -0.87 -16.49
N ALA A 171 -5.17 -2.05 -15.90
CA ALA A 171 -4.58 -3.26 -16.45
C ALA A 171 -5.08 -3.45 -17.88
N PRO A 172 -4.24 -3.87 -18.84
CA PRO A 172 -4.68 -4.19 -20.19
C PRO A 172 -5.79 -5.25 -20.12
N GLY A 173 -7.03 -4.83 -20.33
CA GLY A 173 -8.19 -5.68 -20.17
C GLY A 173 -8.23 -6.78 -21.23
N VAL A 174 -8.35 -8.03 -20.76
CA VAL A 174 -8.97 -9.12 -21.51
C VAL A 174 -10.29 -8.60 -22.05
N LYS A 175 -10.40 -8.46 -23.38
CA LYS A 175 -11.61 -8.00 -24.05
C LYS A 175 -12.77 -8.91 -23.63
N SER A 176 -13.73 -8.36 -22.88
CA SER A 176 -15.01 -9.02 -22.63
C SER A 176 -15.69 -9.23 -23.99
N GLY A 177 -15.76 -10.50 -24.42
CA GLY A 177 -16.42 -10.87 -25.65
C GLY A 177 -17.91 -10.54 -25.56
N ASN A 178 -18.35 -9.54 -26.32
CA ASN A 178 -19.77 -9.32 -26.58
C ASN A 178 -20.35 -10.58 -27.24
N LYS A 179 -21.04 -11.42 -26.46
CA LYS A 179 -21.93 -12.46 -27.00
C LYS A 179 -23.07 -11.74 -27.71
N ARG A 180 -23.00 -11.66 -29.05
CA ARG A 180 -24.16 -11.39 -29.89
C ARG A 180 -25.21 -12.46 -29.61
N SER A 181 -26.38 -12.05 -29.14
CA SER A 181 -27.57 -12.89 -29.07
C SER A 181 -27.98 -13.26 -30.51
N SER A 182 -27.89 -14.54 -30.85
CA SER A 182 -28.46 -15.09 -32.08
C SER A 182 -29.99 -15.14 -31.93
N SER A 183 -30.68 -14.24 -32.61
CA SER A 183 -32.10 -14.38 -32.92
C SER A 183 -32.24 -15.42 -34.03
N HIS A 184 -32.82 -16.58 -33.74
CA HIS A 184 -33.37 -17.46 -34.77
C HIS A 184 -34.90 -17.31 -34.79
N SER A 185 -35.39 -16.96 -35.98
CA SER A 185 -36.78 -17.06 -36.41
C SER A 185 -37.22 -18.51 -36.58
#